data_AF-A0A0K2V020-F1
#
_entry.id   AF-A0A0K2V020-F1
#
_cell.length_a   1.000
_cell.length_b   1.000
_cell.length_c   1.000
_cell.angle_alpha   90.00
_cell.angle_beta   90.00
_cell.angle_gamma   90.00
#
_symmetry.space_group_name_H-M   'P 1'
#
loop_
_entity.id
_entity.type
_entity.pdbx_description
1 polymer ?
#
loop_
_entity_poly.entity_id
_entity_poly.type
_entity_poly.pdbx_seq_one_letter_code
_entity_poly.pdbx_strand_id
1 'polypeptide(L)'
;MLDLSALITNEITSCCLRHLDGVLRADEIAKSLPYGDVETMRKEFFDLSNINIHEALKSREHESEYLLDLSSCIVPYILPAKEIKCQSIRCLIEDLISGAVLQPIADITPNPDIVNHLLCLAFDSNHSKKLPEPSGVEVELLHSLVN
;
A
#
# COMPACT_ATOMS: atom_id res chain seq x y z
N MET A 1 -1.74 27.54 0.52
CA MET A 1 -0.90 27.35 1.72
C MET A 1 -1.74 26.54 2.69
N LEU A 2 -1.29 25.36 3.09
CA LEU A 2 -2.07 24.45 3.94
C LEU A 2 -2.09 25.02 5.37
N ASP A 3 -3.28 25.25 5.93
CA ASP A 3 -3.40 25.66 7.33
C ASP A 3 -3.25 24.43 8.23
N LEU A 4 -2.03 24.21 8.69
CA LEU A 4 -1.67 23.09 9.55
C LEU A 4 -2.49 23.09 10.86
N SER A 5 -2.83 24.28 11.38
CA SER A 5 -3.63 24.37 12.61
C SER A 5 -5.03 23.84 12.38
N ALA A 6 -5.67 24.25 11.27
CA ALA A 6 -7.01 23.78 10.92
C ALA A 6 -7.03 22.27 10.61
N LEU A 7 -5.98 21.74 9.95
CA LEU A 7 -5.83 20.32 9.69
C LEU A 7 -5.73 19.50 10.99
N ILE A 8 -4.91 19.98 11.94
CA ILE A 8 -4.72 19.30 13.22
C ILE A 8 -6.03 19.31 14.03
N THR A 9 -6.66 20.46 14.19
CA THR A 9 -7.83 20.61 15.06
C THR A 9 -9.08 19.92 14.51
N ASN A 10 -9.30 19.94 13.20
CA ASN A 10 -10.53 19.40 12.62
C ASN A 10 -10.37 17.93 12.22
N GLU A 11 -9.36 17.62 11.40
CA GLU A 11 -9.24 16.30 10.78
C GLU A 11 -8.50 15.32 11.69
N ILE A 12 -7.30 15.72 12.16
CA ILE A 12 -6.46 14.82 12.97
C ILE A 12 -7.11 14.56 14.32
N THR A 13 -7.58 15.59 15.02
CA THR A 13 -8.20 15.44 16.35
C THR A 13 -9.45 14.54 16.29
N SER A 14 -10.31 14.74 15.29
CA SER A 14 -11.50 13.90 15.09
C SER A 14 -11.15 12.46 14.73
N CYS A 15 -10.07 12.24 13.98
CA CYS A 15 -9.57 10.90 13.67
C CYS A 15 -8.99 10.22 14.92
N CYS A 16 -8.16 10.92 15.69
CA CYS A 16 -7.57 10.41 16.93
C CYS A 16 -8.63 10.05 17.97
N LEU A 17 -9.67 10.87 18.13
CA LEU A 17 -10.77 10.58 19.05
C LEU A 17 -11.55 9.33 18.67
N ARG A 18 -11.83 9.12 17.37
CA ARG A 18 -12.47 7.88 16.88
C ARG A 18 -11.58 6.66 17.10
N HIS A 19 -10.28 6.80 16.84
CA HIS A 19 -9.33 5.71 17.08
C HIS A 19 -9.25 5.36 18.56
N LEU A 20 -9.19 6.36 19.44
CA LEU A 20 -9.18 6.17 20.89
C LEU A 20 -10.46 5.48 21.39
N ASP A 21 -11.64 5.92 20.94
CA ASP A 21 -12.91 5.26 21.27
C ASP A 21 -12.93 3.79 20.81
N GLY A 22 -12.42 3.51 19.61
CA GLY A 22 -12.25 2.14 19.12
C GLY A 22 -11.34 1.29 20.02
N VAL A 23 -10.17 1.82 20.42
CA VAL A 23 -9.22 1.12 21.29
C VAL A 23 -9.80 0.87 22.68
N LEU A 24 -10.51 1.84 23.26
CA LEU A 24 -11.13 1.69 24.58
C LEU A 24 -12.22 0.61 24.59
N ARG A 25 -13.05 0.55 23.54
CA ARG A 25 -14.04 -0.53 23.39
C ARG A 25 -13.37 -1.89 23.20
N ALA A 26 -12.27 -1.94 22.44
CA ALA A 26 -11.49 -3.16 22.26
C ALA A 26 -10.95 -3.70 23.58
N ASP A 27 -10.43 -2.83 24.44
CA ASP A 27 -9.90 -3.18 25.77
C ASP A 27 -11.01 -3.72 26.70
N GLU A 28 -12.21 -3.14 26.66
CA GLU A 28 -13.35 -3.62 27.44
C GLU A 28 -13.80 -5.03 27.01
N ILE A 29 -13.77 -5.32 25.70
CA ILE A 29 -14.10 -6.63 25.14
C ILE A 29 -12.99 -7.65 25.43
N ALA A 30 -11.73 -7.23 25.33
CA ALA A 30 -10.59 -8.08 25.64
C ALA A 30 -10.64 -8.58 27.09
N LYS A 31 -11.20 -7.78 28.01
CA LYS A 31 -11.43 -8.15 29.41
C LYS A 31 -12.62 -9.08 29.63
N SER A 32 -13.61 -9.09 28.73
CA SER A 32 -14.83 -9.91 28.87
C SER A 32 -14.73 -11.28 28.20
N LEU A 33 -13.79 -11.47 27.27
CA LEU A 33 -13.57 -12.74 26.58
C LEU A 33 -12.67 -13.70 27.38
N PRO A 34 -12.98 -15.01 27.41
CA PRO A 34 -12.09 -16.00 27.99
C PRO A 34 -10.77 -16.04 27.20
N TYR A 35 -9.66 -15.97 27.93
CA TYR A 35 -8.30 -16.00 27.40
C TYR A 35 -8.12 -17.19 26.43
N GLY A 36 -7.90 -16.96 25.13
CA GLY A 36 -7.60 -18.08 24.25
C GLY A 36 -7.52 -17.84 22.75
N ASP A 37 -8.28 -16.91 22.16
CA ASP A 37 -8.31 -16.79 20.71
C ASP A 37 -8.21 -15.35 20.20
N VAL A 38 -7.01 -14.99 19.77
CA VAL A 38 -6.66 -13.68 19.19
C VAL A 38 -7.45 -13.41 17.91
N GLU A 39 -7.85 -14.47 17.20
CA GLU A 39 -8.57 -14.36 15.93
C GLU A 39 -10.04 -14.00 16.14
N THR A 40 -10.67 -14.62 17.15
CA THR A 40 -12.01 -14.23 17.62
C THR A 40 -12.02 -12.80 18.16
N MET A 41 -11.00 -12.38 18.93
CA MET A 41 -10.88 -10.98 19.38
C MET A 41 -10.76 -9.99 18.23
N ARG A 42 -9.96 -10.30 17.20
CA ARG A 42 -9.75 -9.43 16.04
C ARG A 42 -11.05 -9.26 15.24
N LYS A 43 -11.78 -10.36 15.03
CA LYS A 43 -13.03 -10.34 14.27
C LYS A 43 -14.11 -9.50 14.96
N GLU A 44 -14.33 -9.74 16.25
CA GLU A 44 -15.27 -8.95 17.06
C GLU A 44 -14.89 -7.46 17.12
N PHE A 45 -13.59 -7.14 17.21
CA PHE A 45 -13.12 -5.76 17.14
C PHE A 45 -13.47 -5.08 15.82
N PHE A 46 -13.31 -5.76 14.69
CA PHE A 46 -13.66 -5.19 13.37
C PHE A 46 -15.17 -5.01 13.20
N ASP A 47 -15.96 -5.98 13.64
CA ASP A 47 -17.43 -5.94 13.55
C ASP A 47 -18.02 -4.81 14.42
N LEU A 48 -17.42 -4.53 15.60
CA LEU A 48 -17.93 -3.53 16.54
C LEU A 48 -17.38 -2.12 16.34
N SER A 49 -16.16 -2.00 15.81
CA SER A 49 -15.53 -0.69 15.63
C SER A 49 -16.16 0.10 14.47
N ASN A 50 -16.96 -0.52 13.60
CA ASN A 50 -17.55 0.11 12.39
C ASN A 50 -16.48 0.84 11.55
N ILE A 51 -15.21 0.48 11.73
CA ILE A 51 -14.11 1.03 10.97
C ILE A 51 -14.13 0.26 9.65
N ASN A 52 -14.46 0.93 8.55
CA ASN A 52 -14.24 0.40 7.22
C ASN A 52 -12.75 0.36 6.97
N ILE A 53 -12.13 -0.74 7.35
CA ILE A 53 -10.71 -0.97 7.13
C ILE A 53 -10.54 -1.53 5.72
N HIS A 54 -9.51 -1.08 5.03
CA HIS A 54 -9.15 -1.56 3.70
C HIS A 54 -8.95 -3.09 3.68
N GLU A 55 -9.38 -3.76 2.61
CA GLU A 55 -9.37 -5.25 2.48
C GLU A 55 -8.00 -5.86 2.82
N ALA A 56 -6.94 -5.23 2.32
CA ALA A 56 -5.55 -5.64 2.54
C ALA A 56 -5.12 -5.69 4.02
N LEU A 57 -5.86 -5.06 4.95
CA LEU A 57 -5.51 -5.01 6.37
C LEU A 57 -6.27 -6.05 7.21
N LYS A 58 -7.19 -6.82 6.61
CA LYS A 58 -7.99 -7.82 7.35
C LYS A 58 -7.17 -9.03 7.76
N SER A 59 -6.34 -9.54 6.84
CA SER A 59 -5.37 -10.61 7.12
C SER A 59 -4.21 -10.54 6.12
N ARG A 60 -3.12 -11.27 6.42
CA ARG A 60 -1.98 -11.37 5.50
C ARG A 60 -2.34 -12.04 4.17
N GLU A 61 -3.35 -12.91 4.17
CA GLU A 61 -3.86 -13.55 2.95
C GLU A 61 -4.59 -12.51 2.07
N HIS A 62 -5.52 -11.74 2.66
CA HIS A 62 -6.23 -10.67 1.94
C HIS A 62 -5.27 -9.56 1.47
N GLU A 63 -4.19 -9.30 2.22
CA GLU A 63 -3.11 -8.41 1.79
C GLU A 63 -2.45 -8.91 0.51
N SER A 64 -2.05 -10.18 0.49
CA SER A 64 -1.39 -10.79 -0.67
C SER A 64 -2.29 -10.81 -1.90
N GLU A 65 -3.58 -11.11 -1.72
CA GLU A 65 -4.58 -11.07 -2.81
C GLU A 65 -4.73 -9.66 -3.36
N TYR A 66 -4.86 -8.65 -2.49
CA TYR A 66 -4.95 -7.26 -2.90
C TYR A 66 -3.71 -6.80 -3.68
N LEU A 67 -2.52 -7.16 -3.22
CA LEU A 67 -1.28 -6.81 -3.92
C LEU A 67 -1.15 -7.50 -5.28
N LEU A 68 -1.67 -8.72 -5.40
CA LEU A 68 -1.73 -9.42 -6.68
C LEU A 68 -2.69 -8.73 -7.67
N ASP A 69 -3.87 -8.33 -7.21
CA ASP A 69 -4.81 -7.56 -8.03
C ASP A 69 -4.21 -6.21 -8.46
N LEU A 70 -3.52 -5.53 -7.54
CA LEU A 70 -2.80 -4.29 -7.84
C LEU A 70 -1.70 -4.52 -8.88
N SER A 71 -0.95 -5.61 -8.76
CA SER A 71 0.08 -5.99 -9.73
C SER A 71 -0.52 -6.23 -11.12
N SER A 72 -1.70 -6.83 -11.20
CA SER A 72 -2.44 -7.06 -12.44
C SER A 72 -2.82 -5.76 -13.14
N CYS A 73 -3.07 -4.68 -12.39
CA CYS A 73 -3.29 -3.36 -12.94
C CYS A 73 -1.99 -2.69 -13.44
N ILE A 74 -0.84 -3.04 -12.86
CA ILE A 74 0.47 -2.45 -13.19
C ILE A 74 1.10 -3.13 -14.41
N VAL A 75 0.94 -4.45 -14.57
CA VAL A 75 1.58 -5.23 -15.64
C VAL A 75 1.38 -4.65 -17.05
N PRO A 76 0.20 -4.12 -17.45
CA PRO A 76 0.01 -3.51 -18.77
C PRO A 76 0.90 -2.31 -19.06
N TYR A 77 1.45 -1.66 -18.03
CA TYR A 77 2.36 -0.52 -18.17
C TYR A 77 3.84 -0.93 -18.21
N ILE A 78 4.15 -2.17 -17.83
CA ILE A 78 5.53 -2.69 -17.78
C ILE A 78 5.82 -3.57 -19.00
N LEU A 79 4.87 -4.41 -19.42
CA LEU A 79 5.04 -5.34 -20.53
C LEU A 79 4.43 -4.79 -21.84
N PRO A 80 5.09 -4.99 -22.98
CA PRO A 80 4.50 -4.72 -24.29
C PRO A 80 3.30 -5.64 -24.58
N ALA A 81 2.34 -5.14 -25.33
CA ALA A 81 1.05 -5.80 -25.59
C ALA A 81 1.17 -7.19 -26.25
N LYS A 82 2.32 -7.52 -26.85
CA LYS A 82 2.61 -8.84 -27.43
C LYS A 82 2.84 -9.92 -26.36
N GLU A 83 3.48 -9.55 -25.24
CA GLU A 83 3.85 -10.47 -24.16
C GLU A 83 2.71 -10.64 -23.15
N ILE A 84 1.85 -9.63 -22.99
CA ILE A 84 0.62 -9.68 -22.16
C ILE A 84 -0.31 -10.83 -22.59
N LYS A 85 -0.27 -11.26 -23.86
CA LYS A 85 -1.12 -12.34 -24.38
C LYS A 85 -0.76 -13.72 -23.83
N CYS A 86 0.45 -13.89 -23.29
CA CYS A 86 0.83 -15.15 -22.65
C CYS A 86 0.39 -15.14 -21.19
N GLN A 87 -0.65 -15.90 -20.86
CA GLN A 87 -1.19 -15.98 -19.50
C GLN A 87 -0.12 -16.38 -18.47
N SER A 88 0.75 -17.33 -18.80
CA SER A 88 1.78 -17.80 -17.88
C SER A 88 2.84 -16.74 -17.56
N ILE A 89 3.29 -15.99 -18.58
CA ILE A 89 4.25 -14.89 -18.37
C ILE A 89 3.58 -13.76 -17.58
N ARG A 90 2.33 -13.43 -17.93
CA ARG A 90 1.56 -12.42 -17.23
C ARG A 90 1.42 -12.76 -15.74
N CYS A 91 0.93 -13.94 -15.39
CA CYS A 91 0.79 -14.35 -13.99
C CYS A 91 2.14 -14.39 -13.27
N LEU A 92 3.20 -14.87 -13.92
CA LEU A 92 4.53 -14.88 -13.32
C LEU A 92 5.03 -13.47 -12.98
N ILE A 93 4.77 -12.49 -13.85
CA ILE A 93 5.17 -11.10 -13.64
C ILE A 93 4.29 -10.43 -12.59
N GLU A 94 2.97 -10.70 -12.58
CA GLU A 94 2.04 -10.28 -11.52
C GLU A 94 2.52 -10.78 -10.15
N ASP A 95 2.77 -12.09 -10.02
CA ASP A 95 3.29 -12.71 -8.80
C ASP A 95 4.65 -12.14 -8.38
N LEU A 96 5.55 -11.92 -9.35
CA LEU A 96 6.87 -11.35 -9.08
C LEU A 96 6.77 -9.92 -8.55
N ILE A 97 5.95 -9.08 -9.18
CA ILE A 97 5.76 -7.69 -8.74
C ILE A 97 5.09 -7.66 -7.36
N SER A 98 4.03 -8.44 -7.18
CA SER A 98 3.32 -8.54 -5.91
C SER A 98 4.28 -8.98 -4.79
N GLY A 99 4.93 -10.13 -4.94
CA GLY A 99 5.74 -10.73 -3.89
C GLY A 99 7.13 -10.11 -3.69
N ALA A 100 7.82 -9.71 -4.76
CA ALA A 100 9.21 -9.24 -4.65
C ALA A 100 9.32 -7.71 -4.53
N VAL A 101 8.29 -6.96 -4.91
CA VAL A 101 8.34 -5.48 -4.91
C VAL A 101 7.29 -4.90 -3.98
N LEU A 102 6.02 -5.25 -4.17
CA LEU A 102 4.93 -4.62 -3.42
C LEU A 102 4.89 -5.11 -1.96
N GLN A 103 5.06 -6.41 -1.71
CA GLN A 103 5.04 -6.96 -0.36
C GLN A 103 6.14 -6.36 0.53
N PRO A 104 7.42 -6.29 0.10
CA PRO A 104 8.45 -5.66 0.93
C PRO A 104 8.19 -4.18 1.17
N ILE A 105 7.64 -3.46 0.18
CA ILE A 105 7.24 -2.06 0.35
C ILE A 105 6.13 -1.96 1.41
N ALA A 106 5.11 -2.80 1.34
CA ALA A 106 4.04 -2.85 2.33
C ALA A 106 4.57 -3.18 3.73
N ASP A 107 5.58 -4.04 3.85
CA ASP A 107 6.19 -4.42 5.13
C ASP A 107 7.05 -3.31 5.75
N ILE A 108 7.70 -2.46 4.94
CA ILE A 108 8.54 -1.35 5.46
C ILE A 108 7.77 -0.03 5.66
N THR A 109 6.67 0.18 4.94
CA THR A 109 5.87 1.43 5.00
C THR A 109 5.28 1.74 6.38
N PRO A 110 4.94 0.77 7.25
CA PRO A 110 4.54 1.05 8.62
C PRO A 110 5.61 1.77 9.45
N ASN A 111 6.87 1.75 9.03
CA ASN A 111 7.93 2.49 9.70
C ASN A 111 7.80 4.01 9.40
N PRO A 112 7.55 4.84 10.42
CA PRO A 112 7.36 6.28 10.22
C PRO A 112 8.61 6.98 9.64
N ASP A 113 9.82 6.47 9.90
CA ASP A 113 11.05 7.03 9.31
C ASP A 113 11.10 6.82 7.80
N ILE A 114 10.62 5.67 7.32
CA ILE A 114 10.52 5.37 5.88
C ILE A 114 9.49 6.29 5.24
N VAL A 115 8.30 6.45 5.84
CA VAL A 115 7.27 7.37 5.33
C VAL A 115 7.80 8.80 5.27
N ASN A 116 8.43 9.28 6.34
CA ASN A 116 9.01 10.62 6.39
C ASN A 116 10.08 10.81 5.30
N HIS A 117 10.94 9.80 5.12
CA HIS A 117 11.95 9.84 4.06
C HIS A 117 11.32 9.89 2.66
N LEU A 118 10.28 9.08 2.40
CA LEU A 118 9.54 9.10 1.13
C LEU A 118 8.86 10.44 0.88
N LEU A 119 8.26 11.06 1.91
CA LEU A 119 7.69 12.39 1.80
C LEU A 119 8.75 13.44 1.48
N CYS A 120 9.92 13.39 2.14
CA CYS A 120 11.04 14.26 1.82
C CYS A 120 11.50 14.10 0.37
N LEU A 121 11.60 12.86 -0.14
CA LEU A 121 11.95 12.59 -1.54
C LEU A 121 10.88 13.12 -2.51
N ALA A 122 9.60 12.92 -2.19
CA ALA A 122 8.49 13.33 -3.03
C ALA A 122 8.34 14.85 -3.12
N PHE A 123 8.63 15.57 -2.04
CA PHE A 123 8.54 17.04 -1.98
C PHE A 123 9.88 17.75 -2.19
N ASP A 124 10.97 17.02 -2.44
CA ASP A 124 12.25 17.66 -2.77
C ASP A 124 12.15 18.35 -4.13
N SER A 125 12.21 19.68 -4.09
CA SER A 125 12.23 20.57 -5.26
C SER A 125 13.38 20.26 -6.24
N ASN A 126 14.42 19.56 -5.80
CA ASN A 126 15.57 19.19 -6.63
C ASN A 126 15.40 17.83 -7.32
N HIS A 127 14.35 17.06 -7.00
CA HIS A 127 14.15 15.71 -7.54
C HIS A 127 13.63 15.69 -8.99
N SER A 128 13.35 16.86 -9.56
CA SER A 128 13.28 17.02 -11.02
C SER A 128 14.69 16.93 -11.62
N LYS A 129 15.34 15.77 -11.53
CA LYS A 129 16.35 15.41 -12.53
C LYS A 129 15.59 15.42 -13.85
N LYS A 130 15.79 16.47 -14.66
CA LYS A 130 15.46 16.41 -16.08
C LYS A 130 16.00 15.07 -16.54
N LEU A 131 15.12 14.21 -17.08
CA LEU A 131 15.56 13.01 -17.76
C LEU A 131 16.72 13.44 -18.66
N PRO A 132 17.89 12.79 -18.57
CA PRO A 132 18.99 13.13 -19.48
C PRO A 132 18.40 13.15 -20.88
N GLU A 133 18.73 14.18 -21.66
CA GLU A 133 18.26 14.26 -23.04
C GLU A 133 18.51 12.91 -23.69
N PRO A 134 17.51 12.34 -24.38
CA PRO A 134 17.64 11.02 -24.95
C PRO A 134 18.92 11.02 -25.76
N SER A 135 19.89 10.22 -25.31
CA SER A 135 21.07 9.89 -26.10
C SER A 135 20.48 9.36 -27.40
N GLY A 136 20.57 10.12 -28.50
CA GLY A 136 19.97 9.76 -29.80
C GLY A 136 20.52 8.47 -30.41
N VAL A 137 21.27 7.70 -29.63
CA VAL A 137 21.72 6.34 -29.89
C VAL A 137 20.56 5.42 -29.54
N GLU A 138 19.95 4.89 -30.59
CA GLU A 138 18.96 3.83 -30.52
C GLU A 138 19.57 2.61 -29.81
N VAL A 139 19.01 2.21 -28.67
CA VAL A 139 19.43 1.01 -27.94
C VAL A 139 18.39 -0.08 -28.11
N GLU A 140 18.83 -1.31 -28.39
CA GLU A 140 17.96 -2.46 -28.70
C GLU A 140 16.88 -2.71 -27.63
N LEU A 141 17.18 -2.39 -26.36
CA LEU A 141 16.26 -2.46 -25.23
C LEU A 141 15.01 -1.58 -25.38
N LEU A 142 15.11 -0.42 -26.03
CA LEU A 142 13.95 0.47 -26.25
C LEU A 142 13.11 0.04 -27.46
N HIS A 143 13.69 -0.70 -28.40
CA HIS A 143 12.96 -1.23 -29.54
C HIS A 143 11.97 -2.34 -29.14
N SER A 144 12.26 -3.11 -28.06
CA SER A 144 11.36 -4.17 -27.59
C SER A 144 10.20 -3.67 -26.72
N LEU A 145 10.35 -2.52 -26.05
CA LEU A 145 9.33 -1.95 -25.17
C LEU A 145 8.32 -1.07 -25.90
N VAL A 146 8.66 -0.57 -27.09
CA VAL A 146 7.81 0.33 -27.91
C VAL A 146 6.95 -0.44 -28.93
N ASN A 147 6.90 -1.78 -28.88
CA ASN A 147 6.28 -2.62 -29.92
C ASN A 147 5.33 -3.71 -29.43
#